data_AF-A0AAV8Z7C7-F1
#
_entry.id   AF-A0AAV8Z7C7-F1
#
_cell.length_a   1.000
_cell.length_b   1.000
_cell.length_c   1.000
_cell.angle_alpha   90.00
_cell.angle_beta   90.00
_cell.angle_gamma   90.00
#
_symmetry.space_group_name_H-M   'P 1'
#
loop_
_entity.id
_entity.type
_entity.pdbx_description
1 polymer ?
#
loop_
_entity_poly.entity_id
_entity_poly.type
_entity_poly.pdbx_seq_one_letter_code
_entity_poly.pdbx_strand_id
1 'polypeptide(L)'
;MSYLTESLKIEILMMIGYGDRARTQCEVVRLFRETHPDLPPLNQGSVSKIEAQYREMGHVRKVPSKRQAVVDDDTKLNLLLALEENPITPARQLARDRYGDKTRTQKQVCEIFNTKYPDRLISQSTVSRIENKFREFGNVTDIPKSGRKRILDTKQKLDILLDIQYNPHKPTRQVIADNDDRGVNCSI
;
A
#
# COMPACT_ATOMS: atom_id res chain seq x y z
N MET A 1 4.45 -13.13 11.37
CA MET A 1 4.77 -14.42 12.03
C MET A 1 4.74 -15.55 10.99
N SER A 2 5.75 -15.64 10.12
CA SER A 2 5.72 -16.60 9.00
C SER A 2 6.21 -18.00 9.38
N TYR A 3 7.06 -18.15 10.41
CA TYR A 3 7.70 -19.43 10.74
C TYR A 3 6.92 -20.32 11.73
N LEU A 4 5.99 -19.76 12.51
CA LEU A 4 5.14 -20.55 13.43
C LEU A 4 4.03 -21.25 12.64
N THR A 5 4.17 -22.57 12.49
CA THR A 5 3.12 -23.46 11.97
C THR A 5 1.93 -23.51 12.91
N GLU A 6 0.77 -23.94 12.42
CA GLU A 6 -0.43 -24.06 13.27
C GLU A 6 -0.23 -25.07 14.40
N SER A 7 0.52 -26.15 14.16
CA SER A 7 0.88 -27.14 15.19
C SER A 7 1.63 -26.52 16.36
N LEU A 8 2.67 -25.72 16.07
CA LEU A 8 3.44 -25.04 17.12
C LEU A 8 2.59 -24.02 17.89
N LYS A 9 1.65 -23.35 17.23
CA LYS A 9 0.71 -22.45 17.93
C LYS A 9 -0.21 -23.21 18.89
N ILE A 10 -0.67 -24.39 18.50
CA ILE A 10 -1.49 -25.25 19.37
C ILE A 10 -0.65 -25.72 20.56
N GLU A 11 0.60 -26.11 20.33
CA GLU A 11 1.52 -26.51 21.39
C GLU A 11 1.78 -25.37 22.38
N ILE A 12 1.96 -24.13 21.89
CA ILE A 12 2.06 -22.94 22.73
C ILE A 12 0.79 -22.75 23.60
N LEU A 13 -0.40 -22.97 23.05
CA LEU A 13 -1.64 -22.91 23.83
C LEU A 13 -1.70 -24.01 24.90
N MET A 14 -1.23 -25.22 24.59
CA MET A 14 -1.11 -26.30 25.58
C MET A 14 -0.11 -25.95 26.69
N MET A 15 0.99 -25.27 26.35
CA MET A 15 1.98 -24.79 27.32
C MET A 15 1.44 -23.66 28.21
N ILE A 16 0.60 -22.77 27.68
CA ILE A 16 -0.11 -21.75 28.47
C ILE A 16 -1.04 -22.44 29.47
N GLY A 17 -1.78 -23.46 29.05
CA GLY A 17 -2.76 -24.15 29.89
C GLY A 17 -4.08 -23.38 30.04
N TYR A 18 -4.98 -23.88 30.90
CA TYR A 18 -6.31 -23.32 31.11
C TYR A 18 -6.67 -23.27 32.61
N GLY A 19 -7.52 -22.31 33.00
CA GLY A 19 -7.98 -22.14 34.38
C GLY A 19 -6.86 -21.75 35.35
N ASP A 20 -6.86 -22.35 36.54
CA ASP A 20 -5.90 -22.05 37.62
C ASP A 20 -4.47 -22.53 37.33
N ARG A 21 -4.26 -23.30 36.26
CA ARG A 21 -2.95 -23.81 35.82
C ARG A 21 -2.37 -23.00 34.65
N ALA A 22 -2.84 -21.77 34.46
CA ALA A 22 -2.33 -20.88 33.43
C ALA A 22 -0.89 -20.44 33.76
N ARG A 23 0.04 -20.74 32.87
CA ARG A 23 1.42 -20.25 32.93
C ARG A 23 1.50 -18.83 32.38
N THR A 24 2.47 -18.07 32.87
CA THR A 24 2.77 -16.75 32.33
C THR A 24 3.39 -16.86 30.94
N GLN A 25 3.23 -15.82 30.12
CA GLN A 25 3.80 -15.80 28.76
C GLN A 25 5.33 -15.94 28.76
N CYS A 26 6.02 -15.42 29.78
CA CYS A 26 7.46 -15.57 29.95
C CYS A 26 7.87 -17.02 30.22
N GLU A 27 7.13 -17.72 31.08
CA GLU A 27 7.37 -19.16 31.34
C GLU A 27 7.15 -19.99 30.09
N VAL A 28 6.12 -19.67 29.30
CA VAL A 28 5.83 -20.35 28.04
C VAL A 28 6.95 -20.13 27.02
N VAL A 29 7.49 -18.91 26.91
CA VAL A 29 8.66 -18.65 26.04
C VAL A 29 9.86 -19.48 26.47
N ARG A 30 10.13 -19.56 27.78
CA ARG A 30 11.24 -20.36 28.31
C ARG A 30 11.05 -21.84 28.02
N LEU A 31 9.87 -22.38 28.31
CA LEU A 31 9.52 -23.77 28.08
C LEU A 31 9.58 -24.13 26.59
N PHE A 32 9.06 -23.26 25.73
CA PHE A 32 9.09 -23.46 24.28
C PHE A 32 10.52 -23.49 23.73
N ARG A 33 11.43 -22.69 24.30
CA ARG A 33 12.85 -22.69 23.94
C ARG A 33 13.56 -23.96 24.40
N GLU A 34 13.18 -24.50 25.56
CA GLU A 34 13.70 -25.76 26.09
C GLU A 34 13.24 -26.96 25.25
N THR A 35 11.98 -26.96 24.79
CA THR A 35 11.43 -28.05 23.97
C THR A 35 11.84 -27.98 22.50
N HIS A 36 12.10 -26.77 21.98
CA HIS A 36 12.44 -26.54 20.57
C HIS A 36 13.73 -25.69 20.43
N PRO A 37 14.92 -26.26 20.73
CA PRO A 37 16.18 -25.53 20.68
C PRO A 37 16.59 -25.10 19.27
N ASP A 38 16.14 -25.84 18.25
CA ASP A 38 16.49 -25.59 16.84
C ASP A 38 15.61 -24.52 16.17
N LEU A 39 14.53 -24.07 16.85
CA LEU A 39 13.62 -23.07 16.30
C LEU A 39 14.06 -21.64 16.64
N PRO A 40 13.68 -20.65 15.80
CA PRO A 40 13.94 -19.25 16.10
C PRO A 40 13.32 -18.84 17.45
N PRO A 41 14.00 -17.97 18.22
CA PRO A 41 13.55 -17.57 19.54
C PRO A 41 12.14 -16.96 19.48
N LEU A 42 11.24 -17.52 20.27
CA LEU A 42 9.89 -17.03 20.43
C LEU A 42 9.89 -15.78 21.32
N ASN A 43 9.20 -14.72 20.90
CA ASN A 43 9.02 -13.53 21.72
C ASN A 43 7.72 -13.65 22.55
N GLN A 44 7.70 -13.06 23.74
CA GLN A 44 6.51 -12.97 24.61
C GLN A 44 5.32 -12.36 23.86
N GLY A 45 5.56 -11.31 23.07
CA GLY A 45 4.51 -10.69 22.25
C GLY A 45 3.90 -11.65 21.21
N SER A 46 4.64 -12.68 20.78
CA SER A 46 4.09 -13.72 19.90
C SER A 46 3.15 -14.65 20.65
N VAL A 47 3.53 -15.07 21.85
CA VAL A 47 2.67 -15.87 22.75
C VAL A 47 1.38 -15.10 23.07
N SER A 48 1.50 -13.82 23.47
CA SER A 48 0.36 -12.96 23.76
C SER A 48 -0.61 -12.85 22.59
N LYS A 49 -0.10 -12.65 21.36
CA LYS A 49 -0.96 -12.58 20.16
C LYS A 49 -1.64 -13.90 19.85
N ILE A 50 -0.96 -15.03 20.02
CA ILE A 50 -1.55 -16.36 19.81
C ILE A 50 -2.65 -16.62 20.83
N GLU A 51 -2.41 -16.29 22.10
CA GLU A 51 -3.39 -16.40 23.19
C GLU A 51 -4.61 -15.52 22.93
N ALA A 52 -4.41 -14.24 22.62
CA ALA A 52 -5.48 -13.30 22.31
C ALA A 52 -6.30 -13.78 21.11
N GLN A 53 -5.61 -14.19 20.04
CA GLN A 53 -6.23 -14.76 18.84
C GLN A 53 -7.14 -15.96 19.18
N TYR A 54 -6.68 -16.86 20.06
CA TYR A 54 -7.47 -18.02 20.47
C TYR A 54 -8.65 -17.63 21.35
N ARG A 55 -8.47 -16.73 22.32
CA ARG A 55 -9.57 -16.27 23.21
C ARG A 55 -10.67 -15.54 22.43
N GLU A 56 -10.29 -14.77 21.41
CA GLU A 56 -11.22 -13.99 20.61
C GLU A 56 -11.94 -14.83 19.54
N MET A 57 -11.21 -15.66 18.79
CA MET A 57 -11.76 -16.39 17.64
C MET A 57 -12.01 -17.88 17.89
N GLY A 58 -11.55 -18.43 19.01
CA GLY A 58 -11.59 -19.87 19.30
C GLY A 58 -10.61 -20.72 18.48
N HIS A 59 -9.76 -20.11 17.66
CA HIS A 59 -8.80 -20.83 16.82
C HIS A 59 -7.54 -20.00 16.51
N VAL A 60 -6.43 -20.67 16.24
CA VAL A 60 -5.12 -20.04 15.89
C VAL A 60 -4.79 -20.10 14.39
N ARG A 61 -5.78 -20.50 13.57
CA ARG A 61 -5.65 -20.58 12.12
C ARG A 61 -5.23 -19.23 11.55
N LYS A 62 -4.38 -19.24 10.52
CA LYS A 62 -4.07 -18.00 9.80
C LYS A 62 -5.36 -17.50 9.18
N VAL A 63 -5.86 -16.35 9.65
CA VAL A 63 -6.94 -15.65 8.98
C VAL A 63 -6.42 -15.33 7.59
N PRO A 64 -7.05 -15.85 6.51
CA PRO A 64 -6.63 -15.48 5.17
C PRO A 64 -6.71 -13.96 5.13
N SER A 65 -5.59 -13.32 4.79
CA SER A 65 -5.56 -11.88 4.54
C SER A 65 -6.48 -11.65 3.36
N LYS A 66 -7.75 -11.38 3.67
CA LYS A 66 -8.75 -10.99 2.71
C LYS A 66 -8.33 -9.59 2.29
N ARG A 67 -7.44 -9.52 1.30
CA ARG A 67 -7.61 -8.53 0.23
C ARG A 67 -8.91 -8.90 -0.46
N GLN A 68 -10.04 -8.67 0.22
CA GLN A 68 -11.33 -8.65 -0.45
C GLN A 68 -11.18 -7.51 -1.45
N ALA A 69 -11.08 -7.85 -2.72
CA ALA A 69 -11.53 -6.94 -3.75
C ALA A 69 -12.94 -6.56 -3.30
N VAL A 70 -13.15 -5.29 -2.95
CA VAL A 70 -14.46 -4.75 -2.65
C VAL A 70 -15.20 -4.80 -3.97
N VAL A 71 -15.84 -5.94 -4.24
CA VAL A 71 -16.74 -6.13 -5.36
C VAL A 71 -18.04 -5.49 -4.91
N ASP A 72 -18.28 -4.30 -5.44
CA ASP A 72 -19.45 -3.46 -5.21
C ASP A 72 -20.75 -4.25 -5.36
N ASP A 73 -21.76 -3.99 -4.53
CA ASP A 73 -22.98 -4.82 -4.52
C ASP A 73 -23.74 -4.76 -5.86
N ASP A 74 -23.64 -3.63 -6.56
CA ASP A 74 -24.14 -3.48 -7.94
C ASP A 74 -23.47 -4.46 -8.92
N THR A 75 -22.18 -4.74 -8.73
CA THR A 75 -21.46 -5.71 -9.57
C THR A 75 -21.82 -7.15 -9.24
N LYS A 76 -22.20 -7.45 -7.98
CA LYS A 76 -22.76 -8.76 -7.62
C LYS A 76 -24.14 -8.95 -8.23
N LEU A 77 -24.99 -7.93 -8.17
CA LEU A 77 -26.36 -7.98 -8.72
C LEU A 77 -26.33 -8.18 -10.24
N ASN A 78 -25.48 -7.43 -10.95
CA ASN A 78 -25.29 -7.59 -12.39
C ASN A 78 -24.75 -8.99 -12.77
N LEU A 79 -23.94 -9.62 -11.91
CA LEU A 79 -23.47 -10.99 -12.11
C LEU A 79 -24.59 -12.02 -11.95
N LEU A 80 -25.49 -11.81 -10.98
CA LEU A 80 -26.64 -12.69 -10.75
C LEU A 80 -27.64 -12.61 -11.90
N LEU A 81 -27.95 -11.39 -12.37
CA LEU A 81 -28.81 -11.17 -13.55
C LEU A 81 -28.23 -11.83 -14.80
N ALA A 82 -26.91 -11.70 -15.03
CA ALA A 82 -26.28 -12.30 -16.19
C ALA A 82 -26.19 -13.85 -16.12
N LEU A 83 -26.25 -14.43 -14.92
CA LEU A 83 -26.35 -15.88 -14.73
C LEU A 83 -27.76 -16.41 -14.98
N GLU A 84 -28.78 -15.61 -14.65
CA GLU A 84 -30.17 -15.90 -14.97
C GLU A 84 -30.41 -15.89 -16.48
N GLU A 85 -29.83 -14.93 -17.20
CA GLU A 85 -29.94 -14.86 -18.67
C GLU A 85 -29.20 -16.00 -19.40
N ASN A 86 -28.11 -16.55 -18.84
CA ASN A 86 -27.30 -17.58 -19.49
C ASN A 86 -26.79 -18.64 -18.49
N PRO A 87 -27.62 -19.63 -18.11
CA PRO A 87 -27.30 -20.61 -17.07
C PRO A 87 -26.18 -21.58 -17.46
N ILE A 88 -25.85 -21.69 -18.75
CA ILE A 88 -24.81 -22.58 -19.27
C ILE A 88 -23.41 -22.02 -18.99
N THR A 89 -23.28 -20.69 -18.88
CA THR A 89 -22.00 -20.05 -18.59
C THR A 89 -21.69 -20.10 -17.09
N PRO A 90 -20.59 -20.75 -16.66
CA PRO A 90 -20.24 -20.78 -15.26
C PRO A 90 -19.92 -19.37 -14.75
N ALA A 91 -20.49 -18.99 -13.60
CA ALA A 91 -20.31 -17.69 -12.94
C ALA A 91 -18.85 -17.22 -12.88
N ARG A 92 -17.93 -18.18 -12.72
CA ARG A 92 -16.49 -17.93 -12.67
C ARG A 92 -15.91 -17.47 -14.01
N GLN A 93 -16.43 -17.97 -15.12
CA GLN A 93 -16.04 -17.57 -16.47
C GLN A 93 -16.69 -16.25 -16.86
N LEU A 94 -17.95 -16.03 -16.48
CA LEU A 94 -18.64 -14.76 -16.71
C LEU A 94 -18.04 -13.61 -15.90
N ALA A 95 -17.65 -13.88 -14.65
CA ALA A 95 -16.91 -12.93 -13.82
C ALA A 95 -15.51 -12.65 -14.39
N ARG A 96 -14.82 -13.66 -14.95
CA ARG A 96 -13.55 -13.44 -15.66
C ARG A 96 -13.74 -12.63 -16.94
N ASP A 97 -14.77 -12.90 -17.71
CA ASP A 97 -15.01 -12.24 -19.00
C ASP A 97 -15.51 -10.80 -18.87
N ARG A 98 -16.27 -10.48 -17.81
CA ARG A 98 -16.78 -9.12 -17.55
C ARG A 98 -15.92 -8.31 -16.59
N TYR A 99 -15.22 -8.95 -15.65
CA TYR A 99 -14.51 -8.29 -14.55
C TYR A 99 -13.07 -8.76 -14.34
N GLY A 100 -12.61 -9.83 -14.98
CA GLY A 100 -11.24 -10.33 -14.87
C GLY A 100 -10.32 -9.68 -15.89
N ASP A 101 -9.35 -8.91 -15.43
CA ASP A 101 -8.07 -8.55 -16.08
C ASP A 101 -8.05 -8.16 -17.56
N LYS A 102 -9.20 -7.86 -18.18
CA LYS A 102 -9.22 -7.14 -19.45
C LYS A 102 -8.73 -5.74 -19.12
N THR A 103 -7.48 -5.46 -19.49
CA THR A 103 -6.96 -4.10 -19.62
C THR A 103 -7.92 -3.34 -20.52
N ARG A 104 -8.89 -2.65 -19.91
CA ARG A 104 -9.85 -1.84 -20.65
C ARG A 104 -9.04 -0.84 -21.44
N THR A 105 -9.36 -0.72 -22.73
CA THR A 105 -8.70 0.31 -23.54
C THR A 105 -9.03 1.68 -22.97
N GLN A 106 -8.11 2.65 -23.13
CA GLN A 106 -8.32 4.00 -22.60
C GLN A 106 -9.63 4.63 -23.13
N LYS A 107 -10.04 4.28 -24.35
CA LYS A 107 -11.32 4.69 -24.95
C LYS A 107 -12.51 4.14 -24.16
N GLN A 108 -12.51 2.85 -23.84
CA GLN A 108 -13.58 2.24 -23.04
C GLN A 108 -13.66 2.83 -21.64
N VAL A 109 -12.52 3.11 -21.00
CA VAL A 109 -12.50 3.77 -19.69
C VAL A 109 -13.11 5.17 -19.77
N CYS A 110 -12.79 5.92 -20.82
CA CYS A 110 -13.34 7.24 -21.09
C CYS A 110 -14.88 7.19 -21.28
N GLU A 111 -15.38 6.26 -22.09
CA GLU A 111 -16.81 6.07 -22.33
C GLU A 111 -17.56 5.71 -21.03
N ILE A 112 -17.04 4.75 -20.25
CA ILE A 112 -17.64 4.33 -18.98
C ILE A 112 -17.71 5.51 -18.01
N PHE A 113 -16.63 6.29 -17.89
CA PHE A 113 -16.60 7.44 -16.99
C PHE A 113 -17.61 8.52 -17.40
N ASN A 114 -17.64 8.86 -18.68
CA ASN A 114 -18.55 9.90 -19.21
C ASN A 114 -20.02 9.48 -19.13
N THR A 115 -20.30 8.18 -19.26
CA THR A 115 -21.65 7.63 -19.06
C THR A 115 -22.07 7.72 -17.60
N LYS A 116 -21.15 7.46 -16.66
CA LYS A 116 -21.42 7.50 -15.22
C LYS A 116 -21.51 8.93 -14.68
N TYR A 117 -20.76 9.87 -15.26
CA TYR A 117 -20.67 11.26 -14.82
C TYR A 117 -20.86 12.23 -16.01
N PRO A 118 -22.10 12.44 -16.47
CA PRO A 118 -22.36 13.32 -17.62
C PRO A 118 -21.94 14.77 -17.38
N ASP A 119 -21.99 15.24 -16.12
CA ASP A 119 -21.59 16.60 -15.74
C ASP A 119 -20.07 16.82 -15.73
N ARG A 120 -19.27 15.75 -15.78
CA ARG A 120 -17.81 15.80 -15.69
C ARG A 120 -17.18 14.91 -16.74
N LEU A 121 -17.17 15.39 -17.97
CA LEU A 121 -16.53 14.67 -19.07
C LEU A 121 -15.01 14.66 -18.90
N ILE A 122 -14.42 13.49 -19.06
CA ILE A 122 -12.97 13.32 -19.21
C ILE A 122 -12.64 12.95 -20.64
N SER A 123 -11.44 13.34 -21.06
CA SER A 123 -10.88 12.95 -22.36
C SER A 123 -9.98 11.73 -22.22
N GLN A 124 -9.74 11.04 -23.33
CA GLN A 124 -8.79 9.92 -23.39
C GLN A 124 -7.38 10.33 -22.95
N SER A 125 -6.93 11.55 -23.27
CA SER A 125 -5.62 12.06 -22.87
C SER A 125 -5.49 12.20 -21.36
N THR A 126 -6.57 12.53 -20.65
CA THR A 126 -6.60 12.55 -19.18
C THR A 126 -6.44 11.15 -18.61
N VAL A 127 -7.15 10.15 -19.17
CA VAL A 127 -7.01 8.75 -18.76
C VAL A 127 -5.57 8.26 -18.98
N SER A 128 -4.97 8.56 -20.13
CA SER A 128 -3.59 8.19 -20.43
C SER A 128 -2.58 8.82 -19.46
N ARG A 129 -2.75 10.09 -19.09
CA ARG A 129 -1.88 10.75 -18.08
C ARG A 129 -2.00 10.08 -16.71
N ILE A 130 -3.22 9.75 -16.30
CA ILE A 130 -3.47 9.07 -15.03
C ILE A 130 -2.86 7.67 -15.03
N GLU A 131 -3.03 6.91 -16.11
CA GLU A 131 -2.44 5.59 -16.28
C GLU A 131 -0.91 5.65 -16.20
N ASN A 132 -0.28 6.57 -16.94
CA ASN A 132 1.17 6.74 -16.93
C ASN A 132 1.67 7.10 -15.53
N LYS A 133 1.02 8.05 -14.86
CA LYS A 133 1.35 8.44 -13.49
C LYS A 133 1.25 7.26 -12.52
N PHE A 134 0.22 6.44 -12.65
CA PHE A 134 0.06 5.24 -11.85
C PHE A 134 1.16 4.20 -12.13
N ARG A 135 1.53 3.98 -13.41
CA ARG A 135 2.61 3.06 -13.79
C ARG A 135 3.98 3.52 -13.29
N GLU A 136 4.25 4.83 -13.33
CA GLU A 136 5.54 5.40 -12.92
C GLU A 136 5.69 5.47 -11.40
N PHE A 137 4.66 5.92 -10.68
CA PHE A 137 4.76 6.22 -9.25
C PHE A 137 4.01 5.24 -8.34
N GLY A 138 3.23 4.32 -8.90
CA GLY A 138 2.36 3.41 -8.15
C GLY A 138 1.16 4.12 -7.49
N ASN A 139 0.95 5.40 -7.75
CA ASN A 139 -0.14 6.21 -7.20
C ASN A 139 -0.62 7.27 -8.20
N VAL A 140 -1.86 7.76 -7.99
CA VAL A 140 -2.47 8.83 -8.82
C VAL A 140 -2.47 10.18 -8.08
N THR A 141 -2.02 10.21 -6.83
CA THR A 141 -1.97 11.42 -5.99
C THR A 141 -1.13 12.51 -6.64
N ASP A 142 -1.58 13.77 -6.55
CA ASP A 142 -0.81 14.90 -7.05
C ASP A 142 0.56 14.97 -6.40
N ILE A 143 1.57 14.68 -7.22
CA ILE A 143 2.95 14.81 -6.83
C ILE A 143 3.18 16.31 -6.69
N PRO A 144 3.73 16.78 -5.56
CA PRO A 144 4.08 18.19 -5.43
C PRO A 144 4.97 18.55 -6.60
N LYS A 145 4.55 19.51 -7.42
CA LYS A 145 5.30 19.94 -8.62
C LYS A 145 6.74 20.23 -8.19
N SER A 146 7.68 19.38 -8.63
CA SER A 146 9.12 19.46 -8.32
C SER A 146 9.80 20.63 -9.06
N GLY A 147 9.24 21.84 -8.96
CA GLY A 147 9.62 22.92 -9.86
C GLY A 147 9.36 24.34 -9.38
N ARG A 148 8.76 24.55 -8.20
CA ARG A 148 8.80 25.87 -7.56
C ARG A 148 9.63 25.76 -6.30
N LYS A 149 10.95 25.92 -6.44
CA LYS A 149 11.85 26.01 -5.30
C LYS A 149 11.27 27.05 -4.33
N ARG A 150 11.16 26.63 -3.07
CA ARG A 150 10.65 27.44 -1.96
C ARG A 150 11.42 28.77 -1.93
N ILE A 151 10.69 29.81 -1.53
CA ILE A 151 11.16 31.16 -1.21
C ILE A 151 12.63 31.14 -0.81
N LEU A 152 13.50 31.71 -1.66
CA LEU A 152 14.93 31.87 -1.39
C LEU A 152 15.11 32.57 -0.04
N ASP A 153 16.03 32.07 0.77
CA ASP A 153 16.39 32.73 2.02
C ASP A 153 17.00 34.11 1.72
N THR A 154 16.87 35.03 2.66
CA THR A 154 17.41 36.39 2.57
C THR A 154 18.90 36.43 2.24
N LYS A 155 19.68 35.47 2.77
CA LYS A 155 21.11 35.32 2.47
C LYS A 155 21.36 34.92 1.01
N GLN A 156 20.63 33.94 0.49
CA GLN A 156 20.78 33.50 -0.90
C GLN A 156 20.38 34.60 -1.89
N LYS A 157 19.38 35.42 -1.55
CA LYS A 157 19.02 36.60 -2.35
C LYS A 157 20.15 37.62 -2.40
N LEU A 158 20.82 37.86 -1.28
CA LEU A 158 21.96 38.78 -1.22
C LEU A 158 23.14 38.26 -2.04
N ASP A 159 23.46 36.97 -1.94
CA ASP A 159 24.56 36.36 -2.71
C ASP A 159 24.30 36.47 -4.22
N ILE A 160 23.07 36.22 -4.67
CA ILE A 160 22.69 36.41 -6.08
C ILE A 160 22.83 37.88 -6.52
N LEU A 161 22.43 38.84 -5.68
CA LEU A 161 22.54 40.26 -5.99
C LEU A 161 24.01 40.71 -6.11
N LEU A 162 24.86 40.23 -5.21
CA LEU A 162 26.30 40.50 -5.23
C LEU A 162 26.96 39.88 -6.47
N ASP A 163 26.59 38.64 -6.84
CA ASP A 163 27.11 37.98 -8.04
C ASP A 163 26.73 38.72 -9.33
N ILE A 164 25.48 39.23 -9.42
CA ILE A 164 25.02 40.03 -10.57
C ILE A 164 25.77 41.36 -10.62
N GLN A 165 26.01 41.99 -9.47
CA GLN A 165 26.76 43.25 -9.40
C GLN A 165 28.23 43.06 -9.80
N TYR A 166 28.85 41.96 -9.37
CA TYR A 166 30.26 41.66 -9.65
C TYR A 166 30.48 41.21 -11.11
N ASN A 167 29.50 40.54 -11.72
CA ASN A 167 29.60 40.08 -13.11
C ASN A 167 28.26 40.24 -13.87
N PRO A 168 27.97 41.44 -14.41
CA PRO A 168 26.70 41.74 -15.07
C PRO A 168 26.51 41.00 -16.40
N HIS A 169 27.57 40.42 -16.96
CA HIS A 169 27.49 39.65 -18.21
C HIS A 169 27.08 38.19 -17.99
N LYS A 170 27.02 37.73 -16.74
CA LYS A 170 26.60 36.38 -16.42
C LYS A 170 25.06 36.29 -16.47
N PRO A 171 24.47 35.35 -17.23
CA PRO A 171 23.03 35.25 -17.33
C PRO A 171 22.42 34.87 -15.98
N THR A 172 21.35 35.56 -15.58
CA THR A 172 20.71 35.40 -14.27
C THR A 172 20.32 33.95 -13.95
N ARG A 173 19.93 33.17 -14.97
CA ARG A 173 19.62 31.74 -14.81
C ARG A 173 20.82 30.92 -14.32
N GLN A 174 22.01 31.23 -14.79
CA GLN A 174 23.25 30.55 -14.40
C GLN A 174 23.68 30.98 -12.99
N VAL A 175 23.54 32.26 -12.66
CA VAL A 175 23.80 32.75 -11.29
C VAL A 175 22.91 32.05 -10.27
N ILE A 176 21.63 31.87 -10.58
CA ILE A 176 20.68 31.17 -9.69
C ILE A 176 21.06 29.69 -9.55
N ALA A 177 21.40 29.01 -10.65
CA ALA A 177 21.80 27.59 -10.61
C ALA A 177 23.06 27.37 -9.76
N ASP A 178 24.09 28.21 -9.95
CA ASP A 178 25.35 28.09 -9.20
C ASP A 178 25.18 28.35 -7.70
N ASN A 179 24.21 29.17 -7.31
CA ASN A 179 23.91 29.45 -5.90
C ASN A 179 23.01 28.39 -5.27
N ASP A 180 22.14 27.75 -6.05
CA ASP A 180 21.32 26.62 -5.59
C ASP A 180 22.17 25.39 -5.23
N ASP A 181 23.25 25.13 -5.97
CA ASP A 181 24.14 23.97 -5.73
C ASP A 181 25.04 24.16 -4.50
N ARG A 182 25.36 25.41 -4.12
CA ARG A 182 26.17 25.72 -2.92
C ARG A 182 25.43 25.45 -1.61
N GLY A 183 24.10 25.34 -1.64
CA GLY A 183 23.25 25.18 -0.45
C GLY A 183 23.12 23.75 0.10
N VAL A 184 23.77 22.74 -0.51
CA VAL A 184 23.55 21.31 -0.17
C VAL A 184 24.73 20.66 0.58
N ASN A 185 25.70 21.43 1.07
CA ASN A 185 26.72 20.88 1.97
C ASN A 185 26.20 20.82 3.42
N CYS A 186 25.33 19.85 3.69
CA CYS A 186 25.05 19.41 5.05
C CYS A 186 26.34 18.79 5.64
N SER A 187 26.84 19.42 6.70
CA SER A 187 27.88 18.90 7.58
C SER A 187 27.50 17.51 8.08
N ILE A 188 28.42 16.55 7.96
CA ILE A 188 28.45 15.30 8.73
C ILE A 188 29.05 15.62 10.10
#